data_AF-A0A3N0Z5I5-F1
#
_entry.id   AF-A0A3N0Z5I5-F1
#
_cell.length_a   1.000
_cell.length_b   1.000
_cell.length_c   1.000
_cell.angle_alpha   90.00
_cell.angle_beta   90.00
_cell.angle_gamma   90.00
#
_symmetry.space_group_name_H-M   'P 1'
#
loop_
_entity.id
_entity.type
_entity.pdbx_description
1 polymer ?
#
loop_
_entity_poly.entity_id
_entity_poly.type
_entity_poly.pdbx_seq_one_letter_code
_entity_poly.pdbx_strand_id
1 'polypeptide(L)'
;MEQTEVVKPETLDDLIKTLHKIFESDTINVEEVQSIMEAYESNPQEWMKFAKFDQYRYTRNLVDEGNGKFNLMILCWGEGHGSSIHDHTDSHCFLKLLQGQLKETLFDWPDRRLQGGMVQKSQRVLLENQCAYINDSLGLHRVENVSHTESAVSLHLYSPPFQSCQTFDQRTGHRNTVKMTFWSKYGERTPYVSVHVRSKAQLELRCVLVDRITSGRC
;
A
#
# COMPACT_ATOMS: atom_id res chain seq x y z
N MET A 1 -1.00 31.99 12.87
CA MET A 1 -0.58 30.61 12.56
C MET A 1 0.92 30.60 12.78
N GLU A 2 1.37 30.01 13.89
CA GLU A 2 2.80 29.78 14.10
C GLU A 2 3.26 28.80 13.03
N GLN A 3 4.12 29.26 12.11
CA GLN A 3 4.91 28.36 11.29
C GLN A 3 5.99 27.81 12.20
N THR A 4 5.78 26.60 12.71
CA THR A 4 6.84 25.82 13.34
C THR A 4 7.95 25.68 12.31
N GLU A 5 9.17 26.14 12.62
CA GLU A 5 10.32 25.88 11.76
C GLU A 5 10.48 24.36 11.60
N VAL A 6 10.18 23.86 10.41
CA VAL A 6 10.27 22.44 10.09
C VAL A 6 11.76 22.09 9.99
N VAL A 7 12.31 21.53 11.08
CA VAL A 7 13.70 21.05 11.10
C VAL A 7 13.80 19.88 10.11
N LYS A 8 14.62 20.06 9.06
CA LYS A 8 14.86 19.05 8.03
C LYS A 8 15.40 17.75 8.68
N PRO A 9 14.80 16.58 8.42
CA PRO A 9 15.36 15.31 8.87
C PRO A 9 16.67 15.00 8.14
N GLU A 10 17.73 14.72 8.88
CA GLU A 10 19.02 14.32 8.32
C GLU A 10 19.08 12.83 8.00
N THR A 11 18.24 12.02 8.65
CA THR A 11 18.17 10.56 8.49
C THR A 11 16.72 10.07 8.50
N LEU A 12 16.48 8.84 8.01
CA LEU A 12 15.19 8.16 8.11
C LEU A 12 14.73 8.02 9.56
N ASP A 13 15.65 7.77 10.50
CA ASP A 13 15.32 7.67 11.92
C ASP A 13 14.87 9.03 12.48
N ASP A 14 15.45 10.14 12.03
CA ASP A 14 15.02 11.48 12.43
C ASP A 14 13.67 11.85 11.80
N LEU A 15 13.41 11.41 10.57
CA LEU A 15 12.09 11.53 9.95
C LEU A 15 11.05 10.76 10.79
N ILE A 16 11.33 9.50 11.15
CA ILE A 16 10.44 8.69 11.99
C ILE A 16 10.15 9.38 13.31
N LYS A 17 11.19 9.84 14.05
CA LYS A 17 11.01 10.57 15.31
C LYS A 17 10.16 11.83 15.14
N THR A 18 10.34 12.55 14.05
CA THR A 18 9.57 13.78 13.78
C THR A 18 8.11 13.46 13.46
N LEU A 19 7.85 12.41 12.68
CA LEU A 19 6.50 11.93 12.42
C LEU A 19 5.80 11.48 13.72
N HIS A 20 6.49 10.75 14.60
CA HIS A 20 5.94 10.39 15.92
C HIS A 20 5.45 11.63 16.68
N LYS A 21 6.24 12.71 16.72
CA LYS A 21 5.85 13.97 17.37
C LYS A 21 4.65 14.65 16.69
N ILE A 22 4.65 14.75 15.36
CA ILE A 22 3.53 15.37 14.62
C ILE A 22 2.23 14.61 14.90
N PHE A 23 2.28 13.27 14.87
CA PHE A 23 1.14 12.41 15.12
C PHE A 23 0.85 12.20 16.62
N GLU A 24 1.50 12.90 17.56
CA GLU A 24 1.00 12.96 18.95
C GLU A 24 -0.31 13.73 19.02
N SER A 25 -0.49 14.73 18.16
CA SER A 25 -1.73 15.48 17.99
C SER A 25 -2.85 14.59 17.42
N ASP A 26 -4.10 14.94 17.72
CA ASP A 26 -5.29 14.32 17.12
C ASP A 26 -5.70 15.01 15.81
N THR A 27 -5.14 16.19 15.52
CA THR A 27 -5.35 16.91 14.26
C THR A 27 -4.12 16.79 13.38
N ILE A 28 -4.31 16.35 12.14
CA ILE A 28 -3.22 16.17 11.18
C ILE A 28 -3.15 17.41 10.29
N ASN A 29 -2.00 18.10 10.32
CA ASN A 29 -1.66 19.13 9.35
C ASN A 29 -1.02 18.45 8.13
N VAL A 30 -1.77 18.36 7.03
CA VAL A 30 -1.35 17.63 5.82
C VAL A 30 -0.13 18.27 5.20
N GLU A 31 -0.10 19.60 5.13
CA GLU A 31 1.00 20.36 4.53
C GLU A 31 2.30 20.18 5.31
N GLU A 32 2.22 20.14 6.65
CA GLU A 32 3.38 19.89 7.52
C GLU A 32 3.95 18.49 7.31
N VAL A 33 3.10 17.46 7.32
CA VAL A 33 3.53 16.06 7.10
C VAL A 33 4.11 15.88 5.70
N GLN A 34 3.47 16.45 4.68
CA GLN A 34 3.97 16.38 3.31
C GLN A 34 5.34 17.08 3.19
N SER A 35 5.49 18.26 3.80
CA SER A 35 6.74 19.03 3.78
C SER A 35 7.88 18.31 4.50
N ILE A 36 7.65 17.73 5.68
CA ILE A 36 8.71 17.02 6.42
C ILE A 36 9.13 15.74 5.69
N MET A 37 8.17 15.01 5.10
CA MET A 37 8.48 13.83 4.28
C MET A 37 9.27 14.25 3.03
N GLU A 38 8.88 15.31 2.33
CA GLU A 38 9.61 15.82 1.17
C GLU A 38 11.03 16.29 1.52
N ALA A 39 11.21 16.95 2.67
CA ALA A 39 12.49 17.49 3.13
C ALA A 39 13.55 16.43 3.46
N TYR A 40 13.15 15.22 3.86
CA TYR A 40 14.08 14.10 4.01
C TYR A 40 14.71 13.76 2.66
N GLU A 41 16.03 13.81 2.54
CA GLU A 41 16.74 13.37 1.33
C GLU A 41 16.95 11.85 1.36
N SER A 42 16.46 11.15 0.34
CA SER A 42 16.56 9.70 0.25
C SER A 42 18.02 9.24 0.30
N ASN A 43 18.32 8.37 1.26
CA ASN A 43 19.62 7.73 1.39
C ASN A 43 19.45 6.20 1.40
N PRO A 44 19.82 5.50 0.31
CA PRO A 44 19.68 4.04 0.23
C PRO A 44 20.27 3.27 1.40
N GLN A 45 21.36 3.75 2.01
CA GLN A 45 21.99 3.06 3.15
C GLN A 45 21.07 2.95 4.37
N GLU A 46 20.11 3.86 4.52
CA GLU A 46 19.20 3.89 5.67
C GLU A 46 17.99 2.96 5.49
N TRP A 47 17.50 2.83 4.26
CA TRP A 47 16.26 2.13 3.97
C TRP A 47 16.43 0.78 3.25
N MET A 48 17.61 0.45 2.73
CA MET A 48 17.84 -0.79 1.96
C MET A 48 17.43 -2.06 2.73
N LYS A 49 17.58 -2.08 4.06
CA LYS A 49 17.15 -3.21 4.90
C LYS A 49 15.66 -3.56 4.75
N PHE A 50 14.83 -2.57 4.42
CA PHE A 50 13.39 -2.72 4.19
C PHE A 50 13.03 -2.98 2.71
N ALA A 51 13.94 -2.71 1.78
CA ALA A 51 13.70 -2.78 0.34
C ALA A 51 13.69 -4.22 -0.18
N LYS A 52 12.66 -4.99 0.18
CA LYS A 52 12.53 -6.41 -0.21
C LYS A 52 11.59 -6.57 -1.38
N PHE A 53 12.15 -6.76 -2.57
CA PHE A 53 11.39 -6.96 -3.80
C PHE A 53 10.79 -8.37 -3.91
N ASP A 54 9.78 -8.49 -4.77
CA ASP A 54 9.25 -9.74 -5.31
C ASP A 54 9.28 -9.64 -6.83
N GLN A 55 9.41 -10.76 -7.53
CA GLN A 55 9.55 -10.78 -8.98
C GLN A 55 8.26 -10.36 -9.71
N TYR A 56 7.09 -10.69 -9.16
CA TYR A 56 5.83 -10.67 -9.90
C TYR A 56 4.90 -9.53 -9.49
N ARG A 57 5.14 -8.91 -8.34
CA ARG A 57 4.30 -7.83 -7.80
C ARG A 57 5.08 -6.90 -6.91
N TYR A 58 4.57 -5.69 -6.75
CA TYR A 58 5.11 -4.78 -5.75
C TYR A 58 4.92 -5.36 -4.35
N THR A 59 5.83 -5.04 -3.44
CA THR A 59 5.79 -5.50 -2.05
C THR A 59 5.54 -4.35 -1.10
N ARG A 60 4.96 -4.64 0.07
CA ARG A 60 4.72 -3.68 1.16
C ARG A 60 5.56 -4.08 2.37
N ASN A 61 6.51 -3.25 2.77
CA ASN A 61 7.50 -3.55 3.80
C ASN A 61 7.33 -2.57 4.95
N LEU A 62 6.77 -3.02 6.06
CA LEU A 62 6.50 -2.18 7.22
C LEU A 62 7.82 -1.71 7.85
N VAL A 63 7.95 -0.40 8.00
CA VAL A 63 9.11 0.27 8.60
C VAL A 63 8.82 0.57 10.07
N ASP A 64 7.66 1.17 10.35
CA ASP A 64 7.25 1.62 11.68
C ASP A 64 5.72 1.55 11.83
N GLU A 65 5.23 1.12 13.00
CA GLU A 65 3.79 1.04 13.32
C GLU A 65 3.26 2.32 14.01
N GLY A 66 4.08 3.37 14.01
CA GLY A 66 3.80 4.64 14.65
C GLY A 66 3.53 4.49 16.14
N ASN A 67 2.79 5.44 16.66
CA ASN A 67 2.22 5.45 18.01
C ASN A 67 0.77 4.91 18.01
N GLY A 68 0.45 4.02 17.07
CA GLY A 68 -0.91 3.52 16.81
C GLY A 68 -1.76 4.44 15.91
N LYS A 69 -1.27 5.64 15.58
CA LYS A 69 -1.99 6.61 14.74
C LYS A 69 -1.56 6.62 13.27
N PHE A 70 -0.43 6.01 12.93
CA PHE A 70 -0.01 5.87 11.54
C PHE A 70 0.79 4.59 11.30
N ASN A 71 0.84 4.13 10.05
CA ASN A 71 1.80 3.13 9.59
C ASN A 71 2.74 3.76 8.58
N LEU A 72 4.05 3.56 8.76
CA LEU A 72 5.07 3.92 7.80
C LEU A 72 5.62 2.66 7.13
N MET A 73 5.63 2.61 5.81
CA MET A 73 6.07 1.44 5.06
C MET A 73 6.74 1.80 3.75
N ILE A 74 7.68 0.97 3.33
CA ILE A 74 8.32 1.06 2.02
C ILE A 74 7.64 0.12 1.05
N LEU A 75 7.26 0.64 -0.10
CA LEU A 75 6.80 -0.14 -1.24
C LEU A 75 7.93 -0.28 -2.26
N CYS A 76 8.15 -1.51 -2.71
CA CYS A 76 9.18 -1.83 -3.70
C CYS A 76 8.48 -2.25 -4.99
N TRP A 77 8.79 -1.57 -6.08
CA TRP A 77 8.16 -1.72 -7.38
C TRP A 77 9.20 -2.23 -8.37
N GLY A 78 9.09 -3.48 -8.78
CA GLY A 78 9.87 -4.00 -9.90
C GLY A 78 9.50 -3.32 -11.21
N GLU A 79 10.19 -3.71 -12.27
CA GLU A 79 9.94 -3.23 -13.64
C GLU A 79 8.49 -3.51 -14.06
N GLY A 80 7.79 -2.50 -14.54
CA GLY A 80 6.40 -2.61 -14.99
C GLY A 80 5.38 -2.91 -13.89
N HIS A 81 5.78 -2.94 -12.61
CA HIS A 81 4.86 -3.23 -11.51
C HIS A 81 3.87 -2.08 -11.31
N GLY A 82 2.61 -2.41 -11.05
CA GLY A 82 1.56 -1.44 -10.77
C GLY A 82 0.58 -1.94 -9.73
N SER A 83 -0.08 -0.98 -9.10
CA SER A 83 -1.21 -1.22 -8.22
C SER A 83 -2.52 -1.31 -9.02
N SER A 84 -3.57 -1.84 -8.39
CA SER A 84 -4.94 -1.63 -8.87
C SER A 84 -5.37 -0.19 -8.64
N ILE A 85 -6.47 0.25 -9.26
CA ILE A 85 -7.16 1.47 -8.81
C ILE A 85 -7.69 1.18 -7.41
N HIS A 86 -7.41 2.02 -6.42
CA HIS A 86 -7.82 1.76 -5.03
C HIS A 86 -8.13 3.03 -4.23
N ASP A 87 -8.86 2.81 -3.14
CA ASP A 87 -9.14 3.81 -2.09
C ASP A 87 -8.16 3.68 -0.90
N HIS A 88 -8.35 4.55 0.09
CA HIS A 88 -7.52 4.66 1.28
C HIS A 88 -8.31 4.45 2.58
N THR A 89 -9.59 4.07 2.52
CA THR A 89 -10.41 3.67 3.68
C THR A 89 -10.49 4.78 4.73
N ASP A 90 -10.82 5.99 4.28
CA ASP A 90 -10.91 7.22 5.09
C ASP A 90 -9.60 7.62 5.79
N SER A 91 -8.46 7.10 5.35
CA SER A 91 -7.13 7.49 5.85
C SER A 91 -6.44 8.50 4.93
N HIS A 92 -5.59 9.33 5.54
CA HIS A 92 -4.56 10.09 4.87
C HIS A 92 -3.52 9.14 4.26
N CYS A 93 -3.09 9.40 3.03
CA CYS A 93 -2.02 8.70 2.34
C CYS A 93 -0.99 9.70 1.85
N PHE A 94 0.23 9.58 2.36
CA PHE A 94 1.39 10.30 1.87
C PHE A 94 2.30 9.30 1.15
N LEU A 95 2.82 9.69 0.00
CA LEU A 95 3.67 8.88 -0.87
C LEU A 95 4.90 9.71 -1.26
N LYS A 96 6.06 9.40 -0.67
CA LYS A 96 7.35 9.97 -1.06
C LYS A 96 8.12 8.99 -1.93
N LEU A 97 8.71 9.47 -3.02
CA LEU A 97 9.64 8.67 -3.85
C LEU A 97 11.03 8.63 -3.22
N LEU A 98 11.57 7.43 -3.02
CA LEU A 98 12.92 7.20 -2.50
C LEU A 98 13.92 6.82 -3.60
N GLN A 99 13.47 6.14 -4.66
CA GLN A 99 14.30 5.76 -5.79
C GLN A 99 13.44 5.62 -7.05
N GLY A 100 13.97 6.03 -8.20
CA GLY A 100 13.33 5.88 -9.50
C GLY A 100 12.19 6.87 -9.71
N GLN A 101 11.14 6.43 -10.40
CA GLN A 101 9.96 7.25 -10.69
C GLN A 101 8.69 6.41 -10.61
N LEU A 102 7.59 7.04 -10.23
CA LEU A 102 6.27 6.41 -10.25
C LEU A 102 5.28 7.30 -10.98
N LYS A 103 4.47 6.70 -11.84
CA LYS A 103 3.32 7.37 -12.45
C LYS A 103 2.12 7.18 -11.53
N GLU A 104 1.51 8.28 -11.12
CA GLU A 104 0.23 8.29 -10.42
C GLU A 104 -0.87 8.77 -11.37
N THR A 105 -1.92 7.96 -11.49
CA THR A 105 -3.14 8.30 -12.24
C THR A 105 -4.31 8.42 -11.26
N LEU A 106 -4.94 9.59 -11.20
CA LEU A 106 -6.12 9.85 -10.37
C LEU A 106 -7.41 9.52 -11.11
N PHE A 107 -8.38 8.96 -10.40
CA PHE A 107 -9.69 8.59 -10.91
C PHE A 107 -10.80 9.17 -10.03
N ASP A 108 -11.93 9.50 -10.63
CA ASP A 108 -13.15 9.80 -9.89
C ASP A 108 -13.76 8.52 -9.32
N TRP A 109 -14.55 8.68 -8.27
CA TRP A 109 -15.36 7.59 -7.74
C TRP A 109 -16.38 7.10 -8.79
N PRO A 110 -16.61 5.79 -8.91
CA PRO A 110 -17.54 5.27 -9.91
C PRO A 110 -18.97 5.71 -9.60
N ASP A 111 -19.65 6.32 -10.57
CA ASP A 111 -21.08 6.58 -10.49
C ASP A 111 -21.87 5.33 -10.91
N ARG A 112 -22.68 4.81 -10.00
CA ARG A 112 -23.54 3.63 -10.26
C ARG A 112 -24.59 3.86 -11.35
N ARG A 113 -24.90 5.12 -11.68
CA ARG A 113 -25.90 5.48 -12.70
C ARG A 113 -25.32 5.52 -14.10
N LEU A 114 -24.01 5.74 -14.22
CA LEU A 114 -23.33 5.80 -15.51
C LEU A 114 -22.83 4.40 -15.87
N GLN A 115 -23.36 3.83 -16.95
CA GLN A 115 -22.75 2.64 -17.55
C GLN A 115 -21.46 3.07 -18.24
N GLY A 116 -20.31 2.73 -17.66
CA GLY A 116 -19.01 3.11 -18.22
C GLY A 116 -17.84 2.69 -17.33
N GLY A 117 -16.63 2.82 -17.88
CA GLY A 117 -15.39 2.61 -17.12
C GLY A 117 -15.09 3.77 -16.18
N MET A 118 -14.11 3.54 -15.31
CA MET A 118 -13.55 4.55 -14.41
C MET A 118 -13.04 5.76 -15.19
N VAL A 119 -13.38 6.96 -14.74
CA VAL A 119 -12.96 8.23 -15.38
C VAL A 119 -11.64 8.69 -14.78
N GLN A 120 -10.62 8.85 -15.63
CA GLN A 120 -9.34 9.41 -15.23
C GLN A 120 -9.45 10.93 -15.09
N LYS A 121 -9.08 11.47 -13.93
CA LYS A 121 -9.07 12.91 -13.62
C LYS A 121 -7.80 13.58 -14.11
N SER A 122 -6.67 12.99 -13.78
CA SER A 122 -5.34 13.52 -14.07
C SER A 122 -4.29 12.43 -13.95
N GLN A 123 -3.07 12.75 -14.37
CA GLN A 123 -1.91 11.90 -14.17
C GLN A 123 -0.68 12.77 -13.92
N ARG A 124 0.26 12.26 -13.12
CA ARG A 124 1.57 12.88 -12.89
C ARG A 124 2.66 11.82 -12.76
N VAL A 125 3.90 12.24 -12.96
CA VAL A 125 5.08 11.43 -12.65
C VAL A 125 5.70 12.02 -11.40
N LEU A 126 5.85 11.19 -10.37
CA LEU A 126 6.58 11.51 -9.16
C LEU A 126 8.04 11.08 -9.34
N LEU A 127 8.93 12.04 -9.13
CA LEU A 127 10.38 11.87 -9.18
C LEU A 127 10.95 11.71 -7.77
N GLU A 128 12.21 11.29 -7.69
CA GLU A 128 12.92 11.12 -6.44
C GLU A 128 12.76 12.33 -5.49
N ASN A 129 12.57 12.03 -4.22
CA ASN A 129 12.30 12.95 -3.11
C ASN A 129 10.97 13.69 -3.12
N GLN A 130 10.21 13.72 -4.21
CA GLN A 130 8.89 14.34 -4.24
C GLN A 130 7.90 13.59 -3.33
N CYS A 131 7.03 14.34 -2.65
CA CYS A 131 5.95 13.80 -1.82
C CYS A 131 4.58 14.14 -2.42
N ALA A 132 3.76 13.11 -2.60
CA ALA A 132 2.37 13.20 -3.00
C ALA A 132 1.44 12.94 -1.81
N TYR A 133 0.27 13.57 -1.84
CA TYR A 133 -0.81 13.33 -0.89
C TYR A 133 -2.11 12.96 -1.59
N ILE A 134 -2.86 12.03 -1.00
CA ILE A 134 -4.22 11.68 -1.39
C ILE A 134 -5.03 11.24 -0.17
N ASN A 135 -6.34 11.44 -0.23
CA ASN A 135 -7.34 10.78 0.61
C ASN A 135 -8.60 10.53 -0.24
N ASP A 136 -9.58 9.83 0.34
CA ASP A 136 -10.79 9.42 -0.37
C ASP A 136 -11.65 10.60 -0.88
N SER A 137 -11.52 11.79 -0.28
CA SER A 137 -12.21 13.00 -0.75
C SER A 137 -11.64 13.57 -2.06
N LEU A 138 -10.36 13.29 -2.36
CA LEU A 138 -9.69 13.73 -3.59
C LEU A 138 -9.96 12.77 -4.75
N GLY A 139 -10.14 11.49 -4.45
CA GLY A 139 -10.52 10.45 -5.39
C GLY A 139 -9.79 9.14 -5.15
N LEU A 140 -9.74 8.33 -6.19
CA LEU A 140 -9.04 7.05 -6.23
C LEU A 140 -7.74 7.21 -7.01
N HIS A 141 -6.79 6.30 -6.83
CA HIS A 141 -5.59 6.34 -7.65
C HIS A 141 -5.06 4.97 -8.05
N ARG A 142 -4.24 4.98 -9.09
CA ARG A 142 -3.34 3.90 -9.47
C ARG A 142 -1.92 4.44 -9.51
N VAL A 143 -1.00 3.72 -8.88
CA VAL A 143 0.44 4.00 -8.86
C VAL A 143 1.18 2.88 -9.60
N GLU A 144 2.05 3.26 -10.52
CA GLU A 144 2.74 2.33 -11.43
C GLU A 144 4.22 2.72 -11.61
N ASN A 145 5.11 1.75 -11.53
CA ASN A 145 6.45 1.86 -12.11
C ASN A 145 6.34 1.53 -13.60
N VAL A 146 6.36 2.57 -14.43
CA VAL A 146 6.29 2.42 -15.90
C VAL A 146 7.64 2.12 -16.54
N SER A 147 8.73 2.08 -15.75
CA SER A 147 10.04 1.70 -16.27
C SER A 147 10.10 0.20 -16.54
N HIS A 148 10.74 -0.16 -17.65
CA HIS A 148 11.01 -1.54 -18.04
C HIS A 148 12.45 -1.98 -17.76
N THR A 149 13.26 -1.09 -17.16
CA THR A 149 14.69 -1.35 -16.89
C THR A 149 15.12 -0.94 -15.48
N GLU A 150 14.31 -0.13 -14.79
CA GLU A 150 14.64 0.41 -13.49
C GLU A 150 13.55 0.08 -12.48
N SER A 151 13.97 -0.26 -11.26
CA SER A 151 13.07 -0.41 -10.13
C SER A 151 12.75 0.93 -9.48
N ALA A 152 11.62 1.01 -8.78
CA ALA A 152 11.26 2.17 -7.98
C ALA A 152 11.01 1.76 -6.52
N VAL A 153 11.27 2.70 -5.61
CA VAL A 153 11.03 2.54 -4.17
C VAL A 153 10.29 3.79 -3.67
N SER A 154 9.22 3.60 -2.92
CA SER A 154 8.45 4.69 -2.32
C SER A 154 8.22 4.46 -0.83
N LEU A 155 8.20 5.54 -0.06
CA LEU A 155 7.84 5.59 1.34
C LEU A 155 6.38 6.04 1.47
N HIS A 156 5.55 5.23 2.10
CA HIS A 156 4.14 5.51 2.32
C HIS A 156 3.85 5.69 3.80
N LEU A 157 3.10 6.74 4.12
CA LEU A 157 2.53 6.95 5.45
C LEU A 157 1.01 6.92 5.35
N TYR A 158 0.37 6.06 6.14
CA TYR A 158 -1.09 6.00 6.25
C TYR A 158 -1.55 6.34 7.65
N SER A 159 -2.52 7.25 7.79
CA SER A 159 -3.09 7.63 9.09
C SER A 159 -4.60 7.91 8.97
N PRO A 160 -5.46 7.24 9.77
CA PRO A 160 -5.15 6.12 10.64
C PRO A 160 -4.63 4.88 9.89
N PRO A 161 -4.02 3.89 10.58
CA PRO A 161 -3.67 2.63 9.98
C PRO A 161 -4.92 1.83 9.57
N PHE A 162 -4.88 1.16 8.42
CA PHE A 162 -5.96 0.28 7.96
C PHE A 162 -5.43 -1.10 7.53
N GLN A 163 -6.32 -2.10 7.50
CA GLN A 163 -5.98 -3.49 7.16
C GLN A 163 -6.60 -3.96 5.84
N SER A 164 -7.53 -3.20 5.27
CA SER A 164 -8.20 -3.51 4.01
C SER A 164 -8.51 -2.24 3.27
N CYS A 165 -8.52 -2.30 1.95
CA CYS A 165 -9.03 -1.24 1.08
C CYS A 165 -9.91 -1.84 -0.02
N GLN A 166 -10.59 -0.98 -0.79
CA GLN A 166 -11.30 -1.38 -2.00
C GLN A 166 -10.39 -1.21 -3.20
N THR A 167 -10.39 -2.21 -4.09
CA THR A 167 -9.82 -2.11 -5.42
C THR A 167 -10.93 -2.06 -6.46
N PHE A 168 -10.70 -1.33 -7.55
CA PHE A 168 -11.71 -1.05 -8.57
C PHE A 168 -11.26 -1.61 -9.91
N ASP A 169 -12.17 -2.33 -10.56
CA ASP A 169 -12.00 -2.71 -11.97
C ASP A 169 -12.17 -1.46 -12.86
N GLN A 170 -11.17 -1.17 -13.68
CA GLN A 170 -11.16 0.04 -14.49
C GLN A 170 -12.29 0.07 -15.53
N ARG A 171 -12.75 -1.08 -16.03
CA ARG A 171 -13.75 -1.14 -17.11
C ARG A 171 -15.18 -0.99 -16.62
N THR A 172 -15.43 -1.41 -15.38
CA THR A 172 -16.79 -1.54 -14.84
C THR A 172 -17.03 -0.70 -13.59
N GLY A 173 -15.97 -0.22 -12.93
CA GLY A 173 -16.06 0.40 -11.61
C GLY A 173 -16.47 -0.56 -10.49
N HIS A 174 -16.55 -1.87 -10.78
CA HIS A 174 -16.84 -2.87 -9.76
C HIS A 174 -15.73 -2.89 -8.71
N ARG A 175 -16.11 -2.89 -7.43
CA ARG A 175 -15.18 -2.86 -6.32
C ARG A 175 -15.05 -4.20 -5.62
N ASN A 176 -13.84 -4.55 -5.23
CA ASN A 176 -13.53 -5.71 -4.41
C ASN A 176 -12.81 -5.28 -3.15
N THR A 177 -13.17 -5.85 -2.00
CA THR A 177 -12.44 -5.62 -0.76
C THR A 177 -11.19 -6.50 -0.73
N VAL A 178 -10.03 -5.90 -0.53
CA VAL A 178 -8.74 -6.60 -0.47
C VAL A 178 -8.12 -6.38 0.90
N LYS A 179 -7.71 -7.47 1.56
CA LYS A 179 -6.92 -7.40 2.79
C LYS A 179 -5.46 -7.08 2.44
N MET A 180 -4.93 -6.02 3.02
CA MET A 180 -3.53 -5.65 2.85
C MET A 180 -2.64 -6.56 3.70
N THR A 181 -1.55 -7.03 3.10
CA THR A 181 -0.56 -7.88 3.76
C THR A 181 0.83 -7.27 3.65
N PHE A 182 1.61 -7.40 4.71
CA PHE A 182 3.03 -7.02 4.70
C PHE A 182 3.88 -8.16 4.17
N TRP A 183 4.73 -7.85 3.20
CA TRP A 183 5.80 -8.73 2.72
C TRP A 183 6.93 -8.84 3.76
N SER A 184 7.30 -7.74 4.40
CA SER A 184 8.21 -7.77 5.53
C SER A 184 7.78 -6.79 6.61
N LYS A 185 8.25 -7.02 7.83
CA LYS A 185 8.12 -6.09 8.94
C LYS A 185 9.50 -5.86 9.56
N TYR A 186 9.86 -4.60 9.75
CA TYR A 186 11.11 -4.19 10.41
C TYR A 186 12.38 -4.76 9.76
N GLY A 187 12.33 -5.02 8.45
CA GLY A 187 13.44 -5.63 7.73
C GLY A 187 13.46 -7.16 7.78
N GLU A 188 12.45 -7.82 8.35
CA GLU A 188 12.34 -9.27 8.42
C GLU A 188 11.15 -9.80 7.61
N ARG A 189 11.35 -10.86 6.81
CA ARG A 189 10.31 -11.42 5.95
C ARG A 189 9.18 -12.00 6.79
N THR A 190 7.93 -11.63 6.51
CA THR A 190 6.78 -12.23 7.20
C THR A 190 6.60 -13.70 6.79
N PRO A 191 6.28 -14.60 7.72
CA PRO A 191 6.02 -16.00 7.40
C PRO A 191 4.89 -16.12 6.37
N TYR A 192 5.04 -17.04 5.42
CA TYR A 192 3.97 -17.39 4.51
C TYR A 192 2.88 -18.12 5.29
N VAL A 193 1.81 -17.43 5.67
CA VAL A 193 0.63 -18.08 6.22
C VAL A 193 -0.15 -18.65 5.04
N SER A 194 0.04 -19.94 4.76
CA SER A 194 -0.81 -20.66 3.80
C SER A 194 -2.23 -20.69 4.36
N VAL A 195 -3.08 -19.82 3.82
CA VAL A 195 -4.53 -19.85 4.09
C VAL A 195 -5.06 -21.12 3.44
N HIS A 196 -4.93 -22.24 4.14
CA HIS A 196 -5.69 -23.44 3.82
C HIS A 196 -7.15 -23.08 4.09
N VAL A 197 -7.87 -22.67 3.04
CA VAL A 197 -9.32 -22.70 3.04
C VAL A 197 -9.72 -24.17 3.13
N ARG A 198 -9.75 -24.72 4.34
CA ARG A 198 -10.50 -25.94 4.61
C ARG A 198 -11.96 -25.54 4.52
N SER A 199 -12.55 -25.63 3.33
CA SER A 199 -14.00 -25.70 3.24
C SER A 199 -14.43 -26.92 4.05
N LYS A 200 -15.23 -26.71 5.10
CA LYS A 200 -15.84 -27.82 5.87
C LYS A 200 -16.70 -28.76 5.00
N ALA A 201 -16.95 -28.40 3.74
CA ALA A 201 -17.73 -29.17 2.78
C ALA A 201 -16.98 -30.37 2.14
N GLN A 202 -15.66 -30.51 2.31
CA GLN A 202 -14.90 -31.57 1.63
C GLN A 202 -14.48 -32.76 2.52
N LEU A 203 -14.86 -32.76 3.80
CA LEU A 203 -14.54 -33.86 4.74
C LEU A 203 -15.67 -34.88 4.95
N GLU A 204 -16.88 -34.63 4.44
CA GLU A 204 -18.00 -35.60 4.57
C GLU A 204 -18.20 -36.54 3.36
N LEU A 205 -17.50 -36.32 2.24
CA LEU A 205 -17.61 -37.21 1.07
C LEU A 205 -16.58 -38.35 1.00
N ARG A 206 -15.69 -38.48 1.99
CA ARG A 206 -14.73 -39.59 2.06
C ARG A 206 -15.10 -40.73 3.02
N CYS A 207 -16.23 -40.63 3.73
CA CYS A 207 -16.71 -41.71 4.62
C CYS A 207 -17.89 -42.52 4.06
N VAL A 208 -18.45 -42.17 2.89
CA VAL A 208 -19.62 -42.88 2.32
C VAL A 208 -19.28 -43.74 1.09
N LEU A 209 -18.03 -43.72 0.60
CA LEU A 209 -17.64 -44.44 -0.62
C LEU A 209 -16.59 -45.55 -0.41
N VAL A 210 -16.39 -46.02 0.83
CA VAL A 210 -15.51 -47.18 1.12
C VAL A 210 -16.28 -48.40 1.64
N ASP A 211 -17.54 -48.25 2.06
CA ASP A 211 -18.35 -49.36 2.63
C ASP A 211 -19.31 -50.05 1.64
N ARG A 212 -19.14 -49.88 0.33
CA ARG A 212 -20.00 -50.55 -0.69
C ARG A 212 -19.28 -51.42 -1.72
N ILE A 213 -18.00 -51.78 -1.52
CA ILE A 213 -17.26 -52.66 -2.46
C ILE A 213 -16.83 -54.00 -1.82
N THR A 214 -17.27 -54.33 -0.60
CA THR A 214 -16.95 -55.62 0.07
C THR A 214 -18.16 -56.50 0.43
N SER A 215 -19.27 -56.41 -0.32
CA SER A 215 -20.32 -57.44 -0.28
C SER A 215 -20.85 -57.74 -1.68
N GLY A 216 -20.16 -58.67 -2.36
CA GLY A 216 -20.50 -59.12 -3.72
C GLY A 216 -19.80 -60.42 -4.07
N ARG A 217 -20.05 -61.48 -3.27
CA ARG A 217 -19.83 -62.88 -3.65
C ARG A 217 -21.01 -63.72 -3.13
N CYS A 218 -21.90 -64.08 -4.03
CA CYS A 218 -22.45 -65.43 -4.16
C CYS A 218 -22.17 -65.87 -5.58
#